data_AF-A0A4Q2XPQ2-F1
#
_entry.id   AF-A0A4Q2XPQ2-F1
#
_cell.length_a   1.000
_cell.length_b   1.000
_cell.length_c   1.000
_cell.angle_alpha   90.00
_cell.angle_beta   90.00
_cell.angle_gamma   90.00
#
_symmetry.space_group_name_H-M   'P 1'
#
loop_
_entity.id
_entity.type
_entity.pdbx_description
1 polymer ?
#
loop_
_entity_poly.entity_id
_entity_poly.type
_entity_poly.pdbx_seq_one_letter_code
_entity_poly.pdbx_strand_id
1 'polypeptide(L)'
;DHSFSGCTGLTSLTIPGGVTSIGDYAFYSCTGLTSVTIPESVTSIGDYSFERCTGLINVTIPGSVTSIGNVAFNGCTGLTSVTIPGSVTSIGQYAFSSCENLQNVIFKGNAPSVGRDIFSFAAPNFTVMTFPGSSGFSFPDWEGYPSIILSPIQQWRITHFQTPGNTGAAADSGDPDGDGSVNLDEFTAGTLPTDAADVLRIASAARSGAAFTVTLPGRTGRSYQLLRGSDPAAASWESIVTQGPAVAESPVTLTDPQAPAGRAFYRVAVSGP
;
A
#
# COMPACT_ATOMS: atom_id res chain seq x y z
N ASP A 1 20.05 -14.47 16.08
CA ASP A 1 19.64 -13.52 17.14
C ASP A 1 20.67 -12.42 17.27
N HIS A 2 20.25 -11.22 17.69
CA HIS A 2 21.10 -10.06 18.02
C HIS A 2 22.01 -9.51 16.90
N SER A 3 21.89 -9.99 15.65
CA SER A 3 22.88 -9.76 14.58
C SER A 3 23.25 -8.30 14.30
N PHE A 4 22.29 -7.38 14.41
CA PHE A 4 22.45 -5.94 14.22
C PHE A 4 21.95 -5.14 15.43
N SER A 5 21.86 -5.76 16.61
CA SER A 5 21.39 -5.08 17.82
C SER A 5 22.25 -3.84 18.13
N GLY A 6 21.60 -2.69 18.30
CA GLY A 6 22.23 -1.41 18.60
C GLY A 6 22.91 -0.73 17.42
N CYS A 7 22.73 -1.20 16.18
CA CYS A 7 23.31 -0.58 14.99
C CYS A 7 22.59 0.74 14.61
N THR A 8 22.83 1.80 15.38
CA THR A 8 22.18 3.12 15.20
C THR A 8 22.53 3.83 13.90
N GLY A 9 23.64 3.46 13.25
CA GLY A 9 24.05 3.99 11.94
C GLY A 9 23.48 3.23 10.73
N LEU A 10 22.76 2.11 10.94
CA LEU A 10 22.16 1.34 9.85
C LEU A 10 20.89 2.06 9.39
N THR A 11 20.91 2.67 8.20
CA THR A 11 19.77 3.45 7.67
C THR A 11 18.81 2.65 6.80
N SER A 12 19.33 1.66 6.09
CA SER A 12 18.58 0.71 5.27
C SER A 12 19.29 -0.65 5.26
N LEU A 13 18.49 -1.71 5.07
CA LEU A 13 19.00 -3.07 4.93
C LEU A 13 18.12 -3.84 3.95
N THR A 14 18.77 -4.50 2.99
CA THR A 14 18.15 -5.54 2.17
C THR A 14 18.55 -6.89 2.74
N ILE A 15 17.59 -7.62 3.30
CA ILE A 15 17.82 -8.98 3.80
C ILE A 15 17.93 -9.91 2.57
N PRO A 16 18.99 -10.72 2.44
CA PRO A 16 19.20 -11.53 1.25
C PRO A 16 18.17 -12.66 1.13
N GLY A 17 17.84 -13.03 -0.11
CA GLY A 17 16.99 -14.18 -0.40
C GLY A 17 17.61 -15.47 0.16
N GLY A 18 16.84 -16.21 0.95
CA GLY A 18 17.30 -17.43 1.65
C GLY A 18 17.27 -17.32 3.17
N VAL A 19 17.11 -16.11 3.72
CA VAL A 19 16.80 -15.94 5.14
C VAL A 19 15.36 -16.42 5.38
N THR A 20 15.20 -17.41 6.26
CA THR A 20 13.89 -18.02 6.58
C THR A 20 13.26 -17.45 7.83
N SER A 21 14.02 -16.80 8.70
CA SER A 21 13.52 -16.17 9.91
C SER A 21 14.35 -14.95 10.28
N ILE A 22 13.69 -13.96 10.89
CA ILE A 22 14.38 -12.86 11.59
C ILE A 22 14.49 -13.29 13.05
N GLY A 23 15.72 -13.49 13.53
CA GLY A 23 15.96 -13.96 14.90
C GLY A 23 15.63 -12.92 15.97
N ASP A 24 15.64 -13.38 17.22
CA ASP A 24 15.30 -12.54 18.36
C ASP A 24 16.30 -11.39 18.51
N TYR A 25 15.80 -10.19 18.82
CA TYR A 25 16.58 -8.95 18.94
C TYR A 25 17.45 -8.61 17.70
N ALA A 26 17.17 -9.18 16.52
CA ALA A 26 18.05 -9.05 15.34
C ALA A 26 18.39 -7.60 14.97
N PHE A 27 17.45 -6.67 15.15
CA PHE A 27 17.57 -5.23 14.88
C PHE A 27 17.22 -4.38 16.10
N TYR A 28 17.25 -4.94 17.31
CA TYR A 28 16.93 -4.22 18.54
C TYR A 28 17.66 -2.87 18.60
N SER A 29 16.94 -1.79 18.88
CA SER A 29 17.47 -0.43 19.03
C SER A 29 18.27 0.10 17.81
N CYS A 30 17.97 -0.36 16.59
CA CYS A 30 18.48 0.25 15.35
C CYS A 30 17.77 1.58 15.04
N THR A 31 18.06 2.62 15.82
CA THR A 31 17.33 3.90 15.75
C THR A 31 17.47 4.65 14.42
N GLY A 32 18.53 4.39 13.65
CA GLY A 32 18.72 4.97 12.31
C GLY A 32 17.97 4.24 11.19
N LEU A 33 17.45 3.04 11.43
CA LEU A 33 16.83 2.21 10.39
C LEU A 33 15.50 2.80 9.96
N THR A 34 15.43 3.35 8.75
CA THR A 34 14.23 4.05 8.25
C THR A 34 13.25 3.15 7.52
N SER A 35 13.76 2.07 6.91
CA SER A 35 12.98 1.09 6.18
C SER A 35 13.64 -0.28 6.25
N VAL A 36 12.81 -1.32 6.22
CA VAL A 36 13.27 -2.71 6.08
C VAL A 36 12.40 -3.43 5.07
N THR A 37 13.05 -4.08 4.10
CA THR A 37 12.39 -4.99 3.16
C THR A 37 12.66 -6.42 3.62
N ILE A 38 11.62 -7.06 4.14
CA ILE A 38 11.66 -8.47 4.55
C ILE A 38 11.34 -9.34 3.32
N PRO A 39 12.22 -10.27 2.91
CA PRO A 39 12.02 -11.06 1.69
C PRO A 39 10.98 -12.15 1.89
N GLU A 40 10.32 -12.56 0.80
CA GLU A 40 9.31 -13.64 0.75
C GLU A 40 9.83 -15.02 1.20
N SER A 41 11.13 -15.17 1.48
CA SER A 41 11.66 -16.40 2.11
C SER A 41 11.43 -16.44 3.62
N VAL A 42 11.17 -15.30 4.28
CA VAL A 42 11.01 -15.21 5.73
C VAL A 42 9.63 -15.67 6.14
N THR A 43 9.57 -16.65 7.05
CA THR A 43 8.32 -17.22 7.57
C THR A 43 8.00 -16.74 8.99
N SER A 44 8.98 -16.23 9.73
CA SER A 44 8.78 -15.75 11.11
C SER A 44 9.65 -14.54 11.46
N ILE A 45 9.08 -13.67 12.29
CA ILE A 45 9.74 -12.51 12.89
C ILE A 45 9.84 -12.76 14.40
N GLY A 46 11.06 -12.83 14.93
CA GLY A 46 11.35 -13.19 16.32
C GLY A 46 11.00 -12.11 17.34
N ASP A 47 11.12 -12.49 18.61
CA ASP A 47 10.82 -11.65 19.76
C ASP A 47 11.81 -10.46 19.80
N TYR A 48 11.29 -9.26 20.11
CA TYR A 48 12.07 -8.03 20.22
C TYR A 48 12.87 -7.64 18.96
N SER A 49 12.60 -8.28 17.81
CA SER A 49 13.45 -8.23 16.62
C SER A 49 13.68 -6.82 16.06
N PHE A 50 12.70 -5.92 16.15
CA PHE A 50 12.77 -4.51 15.76
C PHE A 50 12.38 -3.56 16.91
N GLU A 51 12.42 -4.01 18.17
CA GLU A 51 12.09 -3.15 19.31
C GLU A 51 12.98 -1.89 19.28
N ARG A 52 12.40 -0.71 19.56
CA ARG A 52 13.08 0.60 19.61
C ARG A 52 13.77 1.01 18.31
N CYS A 53 13.35 0.48 17.16
CA CYS A 53 13.70 1.05 15.85
C CYS A 53 12.91 2.35 15.62
N THR A 54 13.20 3.40 16.37
CA THR A 54 12.43 4.66 16.36
C THR A 54 12.44 5.38 15.01
N GLY A 55 13.48 5.17 14.20
CA GLY A 55 13.57 5.71 12.85
C GLY A 55 12.71 4.96 11.82
N LEU A 56 12.17 3.78 12.15
CA LEU A 56 11.49 2.91 11.19
C LEU A 56 10.13 3.51 10.84
N ILE A 57 10.01 4.04 9.62
CA ILE A 57 8.77 4.68 9.14
C ILE A 57 7.88 3.65 8.43
N ASN A 58 8.50 2.70 7.75
CA ASN A 58 7.82 1.70 6.93
C ASN A 58 8.41 0.31 7.17
N VAL A 59 7.52 -0.68 7.30
CA VAL A 59 7.86 -2.11 7.30
C VAL A 59 6.97 -2.84 6.30
N THR A 60 7.59 -3.60 5.41
CA THR A 60 6.87 -4.50 4.50
C THR A 60 6.97 -5.92 5.04
N ILE A 61 5.84 -6.48 5.48
CA ILE A 61 5.74 -7.87 5.95
C ILE A 61 5.26 -8.71 4.75
N PRO A 62 6.09 -9.63 4.24
CA PRO A 62 5.76 -10.42 3.05
C PRO A 62 4.69 -11.48 3.33
N GLY A 63 4.04 -11.95 2.27
CA GLY A 63 2.96 -12.94 2.33
C GLY A 63 3.38 -14.33 2.83
N SER A 64 4.68 -14.54 3.01
CA SER A 64 5.28 -15.74 3.59
C SER A 64 5.29 -15.76 5.12
N VAL A 65 5.19 -14.61 5.80
CA VAL A 65 5.28 -14.55 7.26
C VAL A 65 4.02 -15.11 7.90
N THR A 66 4.18 -16.06 8.81
CA THR A 66 3.09 -16.71 9.55
C THR A 66 3.01 -16.27 11.02
N SER A 67 4.11 -15.78 11.59
CA SER A 67 4.16 -15.35 12.99
C SER A 67 5.01 -14.10 13.21
N ILE A 68 4.53 -13.24 14.11
CA ILE A 68 5.23 -12.06 14.61
C ILE A 68 5.39 -12.22 16.12
N GLY A 69 6.64 -12.18 16.60
CA GLY A 69 7.01 -12.42 17.99
C GLY A 69 6.53 -11.35 18.98
N ASN A 70 6.74 -11.64 20.26
CA ASN A 70 6.45 -10.72 21.35
C ASN A 70 7.33 -9.48 21.22
N VAL A 71 6.74 -8.30 21.43
CA VAL A 71 7.49 -7.03 21.48
C VAL A 71 8.25 -6.73 20.15
N ALA A 72 7.93 -7.43 19.05
CA ALA A 72 8.74 -7.43 17.83
C ALA A 72 8.96 -6.03 17.24
N PHE A 73 7.97 -5.15 17.25
CA PHE A 73 8.05 -3.77 16.77
C PHE A 73 7.75 -2.75 17.89
N ASN A 74 7.86 -3.13 19.16
CA ASN A 74 7.57 -2.23 20.27
C ASN A 74 8.45 -0.96 20.21
N GLY A 75 7.85 0.21 20.47
CA GLY A 75 8.60 1.47 20.50
C GLY A 75 9.12 1.92 19.13
N CYS A 76 8.62 1.36 18.02
CA CYS A 76 8.87 1.87 16.68
C CYS A 76 8.05 3.15 16.45
N THR A 77 8.45 4.24 17.10
CA THR A 77 7.70 5.51 17.10
C THR A 77 7.61 6.18 15.73
N GLY A 78 8.44 5.81 14.75
CA GLY A 78 8.34 6.28 13.36
C GLY A 78 7.23 5.61 12.55
N LEU A 79 6.73 4.44 12.95
CA LEU A 79 5.73 3.69 12.18
C LEU A 79 4.39 4.42 12.19
N THR A 80 3.84 4.66 11.01
CA THR A 80 2.55 5.35 10.84
C THR A 80 1.41 4.43 10.42
N SER A 81 1.74 3.38 9.66
CA SER A 81 0.81 2.34 9.24
C SER A 81 1.54 1.01 9.07
N VAL A 82 0.82 -0.09 9.25
CA VAL A 82 1.34 -1.44 9.01
C VAL A 82 0.31 -2.26 8.25
N THR A 83 0.76 -2.99 7.22
CA THR A 83 -0.05 -3.99 6.53
C THR A 83 0.35 -5.39 7.01
N ILE A 84 -0.61 -6.12 7.58
CA ILE A 84 -0.46 -7.50 8.01
C ILE A 84 -1.02 -8.41 6.89
N PRO A 85 -0.20 -9.27 6.27
CA PRO A 85 -0.66 -10.19 5.24
C PRO A 85 -1.57 -11.27 5.85
N GLY A 86 -2.46 -11.84 5.04
CA GLY A 86 -3.42 -12.85 5.49
C GLY A 86 -2.79 -14.19 5.90
N SER A 87 -1.50 -14.37 5.65
CA SER A 87 -0.69 -15.51 6.10
C SER A 87 -0.36 -15.47 7.59
N VAL A 88 -0.38 -14.29 8.22
CA VAL A 88 -0.05 -14.15 9.65
C VAL A 88 -1.18 -14.74 10.48
N THR A 89 -0.87 -15.82 11.20
CA THR A 89 -1.82 -16.51 12.07
C THR A 89 -1.61 -16.19 13.54
N SER A 90 -0.46 -15.61 13.91
CA SER A 90 -0.14 -15.27 15.31
C SER A 90 0.67 -13.97 15.43
N ILE A 91 0.26 -13.11 16.37
CA ILE A 91 0.96 -11.88 16.75
C ILE A 91 1.17 -11.89 18.27
N GLY A 92 2.42 -11.78 18.71
CA GLY A 92 2.80 -11.81 20.12
C GLY A 92 2.32 -10.62 20.94
N GLN A 93 2.46 -10.74 22.27
CA GLN A 93 2.11 -9.66 23.20
C GLN A 93 2.94 -8.41 22.94
N TYR A 94 2.33 -7.24 23.06
CA TYR A 94 2.98 -5.93 22.89
C TYR A 94 3.71 -5.74 21.53
N ALA A 95 3.41 -6.55 20.51
CA ALA A 95 4.18 -6.59 19.27
C ALA A 95 4.30 -5.22 18.57
N PHE A 96 3.30 -4.35 18.68
CA PHE A 96 3.30 -2.98 18.13
C PHE A 96 2.96 -1.94 19.22
N SER A 97 3.27 -2.25 20.48
CA SER A 97 3.01 -1.35 21.60
C SER A 97 4.01 -0.17 21.58
N SER A 98 3.60 0.99 22.09
CA SER A 98 4.40 2.22 22.08
C SER A 98 4.83 2.70 20.68
N CYS A 99 4.11 2.28 19.63
CA CYS A 99 4.21 2.87 18.30
C CYS A 99 3.35 4.14 18.24
N GLU A 100 3.80 5.21 18.88
CA GLU A 100 3.00 6.42 19.16
C GLU A 100 2.42 7.13 17.93
N ASN A 101 3.06 6.98 16.76
CA ASN A 101 2.56 7.54 15.50
C ASN A 101 1.75 6.54 14.66
N LEU A 102 1.53 5.31 15.13
CA LEU A 102 0.79 4.29 14.40
C LEU A 102 -0.69 4.66 14.38
N GLN A 103 -1.18 5.07 13.22
CA GLN A 103 -2.55 5.54 13.02
C GLN A 103 -3.48 4.42 12.57
N ASN A 104 -2.97 3.41 11.87
CA ASN A 104 -3.79 2.31 11.41
C ASN A 104 -2.99 1.04 11.16
N VAL A 105 -3.68 -0.08 11.24
CA VAL A 105 -3.19 -1.38 10.81
C VAL A 105 -4.21 -1.98 9.87
N ILE A 106 -3.74 -2.50 8.73
CA ILE A 106 -4.58 -3.16 7.74
C ILE A 106 -4.32 -4.65 7.78
N PHE A 107 -5.35 -5.45 8.04
CA PHE A 107 -5.29 -6.90 7.91
C PHE A 107 -5.83 -7.32 6.54
N LYS A 108 -5.00 -8.01 5.75
CA LYS A 108 -5.38 -8.56 4.43
C LYS A 108 -6.07 -9.93 4.51
N GLY A 109 -6.17 -10.53 5.70
CA GLY A 109 -6.82 -11.82 5.91
C GLY A 109 -7.67 -11.86 7.16
N ASN A 110 -7.90 -13.06 7.69
CA ASN A 110 -8.67 -13.28 8.91
C ASN A 110 -7.91 -12.79 10.16
N ALA A 111 -8.64 -12.59 11.26
CA ALA A 111 -8.04 -12.19 12.53
C ALA A 111 -7.05 -13.26 13.02
N PRO A 112 -5.79 -12.90 13.30
CA PRO A 112 -4.82 -13.82 13.88
C PRO A 112 -5.13 -14.09 15.36
N SER A 113 -4.51 -15.13 15.93
CA SER A 113 -4.39 -15.24 17.38
C SER A 113 -3.45 -14.15 17.89
N VAL A 114 -3.89 -13.40 18.89
CA VAL A 114 -3.13 -12.24 19.38
C VAL A 114 -2.80 -12.32 20.86
N GLY A 115 -1.63 -11.79 21.21
CA GLY A 115 -1.23 -11.52 22.58
C GLY A 115 -1.88 -10.26 23.15
N ARG A 116 -1.60 -9.97 24.42
CA ARG A 116 -2.13 -8.79 25.11
C ARG A 116 -1.56 -7.49 24.56
N ASP A 117 -2.37 -6.43 24.59
CA ASP A 117 -1.97 -5.03 24.44
C ASP A 117 -1.14 -4.72 23.18
N ILE A 118 -1.45 -5.40 22.07
CA ILE A 118 -0.67 -5.38 20.81
C ILE A 118 -0.37 -3.97 20.32
N PHE A 119 -1.37 -3.08 20.37
CA PHE A 119 -1.30 -1.69 19.90
C PHE A 119 -1.46 -0.69 21.05
N SER A 120 -1.14 -1.08 22.28
CA SER A 120 -1.18 -0.15 23.42
C SER A 120 -0.26 1.06 23.16
N PHE A 121 -0.71 2.25 23.54
CA PHE A 121 0.00 3.52 23.29
C PHE A 121 0.26 3.83 21.80
N ALA A 122 -0.57 3.29 20.89
CA ALA A 122 -0.65 3.77 19.52
C ALA A 122 -1.27 5.18 19.45
N ALA A 123 -1.35 5.77 18.24
CA ALA A 123 -1.85 7.12 18.07
C ALA A 123 -3.30 7.29 18.59
N PRO A 124 -3.72 8.49 19.04
CA PRO A 124 -5.04 8.72 19.62
C PRO A 124 -6.24 8.32 18.73
N ASN A 125 -6.05 8.28 17.41
CA ASN A 125 -7.06 7.89 16.42
C ASN A 125 -6.74 6.54 15.76
N PHE A 126 -6.01 5.67 16.45
CA PHE A 126 -5.62 4.37 15.93
C PHE A 126 -6.86 3.55 15.52
N THR A 127 -6.81 2.97 14.32
CA THR A 127 -7.90 2.13 13.78
C THR A 127 -7.38 0.85 13.14
N VAL A 128 -8.00 -0.27 13.50
CA VAL A 128 -7.84 -1.57 12.83
C VAL A 128 -8.74 -1.61 11.59
N MET A 129 -8.17 -1.93 10.44
CA MET A 129 -8.87 -1.94 9.16
C MET A 129 -8.81 -3.32 8.53
N THR A 130 -9.93 -3.76 7.95
CA THR A 130 -10.06 -5.11 7.38
C THR A 130 -10.73 -5.08 6.01
N PHE A 131 -10.47 -6.10 5.18
CA PHE A 131 -11.20 -6.29 3.92
C PHE A 131 -12.57 -6.94 4.18
N PRO A 132 -13.59 -6.66 3.34
CA PRO A 132 -14.87 -7.36 3.43
C PRO A 132 -14.69 -8.88 3.37
N GLY A 133 -15.44 -9.61 4.21
CA GLY A 133 -15.37 -11.07 4.28
C GLY A 133 -14.30 -11.61 5.23
N SER A 134 -13.48 -10.76 5.84
CA SER A 134 -12.55 -11.17 6.90
C SER A 134 -13.31 -11.71 8.11
N SER A 135 -12.89 -12.86 8.64
CA SER A 135 -13.50 -13.51 9.80
C SER A 135 -12.66 -13.33 11.07
N GLY A 136 -13.28 -13.45 12.25
CA GLY A 136 -12.60 -13.34 13.55
C GLY A 136 -12.42 -11.92 14.09
N PHE A 137 -12.78 -10.89 13.31
CA PHE A 137 -12.85 -9.51 13.78
C PHE A 137 -14.24 -9.16 14.33
N SER A 138 -14.28 -8.32 15.36
CA SER A 138 -15.49 -7.66 15.86
C SER A 138 -15.47 -6.18 15.49
N PHE A 139 -16.65 -5.57 15.36
CA PHE A 139 -16.84 -4.16 15.00
C PHE A 139 -17.90 -3.53 15.91
N PRO A 140 -17.76 -2.26 16.34
CA PRO A 140 -16.72 -1.28 15.99
C PRO A 140 -15.43 -1.39 16.82
N ASP A 141 -15.27 -2.47 17.59
CA ASP A 141 -14.13 -2.71 18.45
C ASP A 141 -13.66 -4.15 18.31
N TRP A 142 -12.35 -4.36 18.12
CA TRP A 142 -11.68 -5.65 18.14
C TRP A 142 -10.52 -5.62 19.13
N GLU A 143 -10.58 -6.47 20.15
CA GLU A 143 -9.57 -6.56 21.22
C GLU A 143 -9.33 -5.24 21.97
N GLY A 144 -10.36 -4.39 22.08
CA GLY A 144 -10.26 -3.07 22.71
C GLY A 144 -9.74 -1.96 21.79
N TYR A 145 -9.62 -2.25 20.48
CA TYR A 145 -9.19 -1.28 19.46
C TYR A 145 -10.32 -0.96 18.48
N PRO A 146 -10.53 0.33 18.13
CA PRO A 146 -11.49 0.71 17.10
C PRO A 146 -11.23 -0.04 15.80
N SER A 147 -12.27 -0.62 15.21
CA SER A 147 -12.16 -1.45 14.02
C SER A 147 -13.20 -1.07 12.97
N ILE A 148 -12.81 -1.14 11.69
CA ILE A 148 -13.68 -0.87 10.54
C ILE A 148 -13.46 -1.85 9.38
N ILE A 149 -14.48 -1.98 8.54
CA ILE A 149 -14.37 -2.62 7.23
C ILE A 149 -14.04 -1.54 6.21
N LEU A 150 -13.02 -1.77 5.40
CA LEU A 150 -12.59 -0.85 4.36
C LEU A 150 -13.71 -0.64 3.33
N SER A 151 -13.98 0.61 2.98
CA SER A 151 -14.84 0.96 1.84
C SER A 151 -14.22 0.51 0.52
N PRO A 152 -15.02 0.32 -0.56
CA PRO A 152 -14.48 -0.10 -1.87
C PRO A 152 -13.33 0.78 -2.37
N ILE A 153 -13.41 2.09 -2.16
CA ILE A 153 -12.36 3.03 -2.56
C ILE A 153 -11.08 2.87 -1.72
N GLN A 154 -11.20 2.58 -0.42
CA GLN A 154 -10.03 2.31 0.43
C GLN A 154 -9.39 0.96 0.09
N GLN A 155 -10.19 -0.08 -0.16
CA GLN A 155 -9.70 -1.37 -0.63
C GLN A 155 -8.90 -1.22 -1.92
N TRP A 156 -9.46 -0.49 -2.89
CA TRP A 156 -8.80 -0.23 -4.17
C TRP A 156 -7.47 0.52 -3.99
N ARG A 157 -7.45 1.56 -3.15
CA ARG A 157 -6.21 2.30 -2.84
C ARG A 157 -5.13 1.40 -2.24
N ILE A 158 -5.53 0.49 -1.35
CA ILE A 158 -4.61 -0.43 -0.67
C ILE A 158 -4.12 -1.52 -1.62
N THR A 159 -4.90 -1.97 -2.59
CA THR A 159 -4.47 -3.03 -3.52
C THR A 159 -3.65 -2.52 -4.70
N HIS A 160 -3.78 -1.24 -5.09
CA HIS A 160 -3.16 -0.72 -6.33
C HIS A 160 -2.08 0.36 -6.10
N PHE A 161 -1.70 0.69 -4.85
CA PHE A 161 -0.66 1.70 -4.56
C PHE A 161 0.40 1.24 -3.56
N GLN A 162 0.67 -0.05 -3.41
CA GLN A 162 1.65 -0.50 -2.42
C GLN A 162 3.09 -0.44 -2.97
N THR A 163 3.76 0.71 -2.84
CA THR A 163 5.24 0.76 -2.74
C THR A 163 5.73 1.78 -1.70
N PRO A 164 6.74 1.45 -0.86
CA PRO A 164 7.34 2.38 0.11
C PRO A 164 8.44 3.25 -0.53
N GLY A 165 8.34 4.59 -0.43
CA GLY A 165 9.46 5.49 -0.77
C GLY A 165 9.16 6.82 -1.47
N ASN A 166 7.91 7.25 -1.62
CA ASN A 166 7.62 8.48 -2.35
C ASN A 166 7.44 9.74 -1.48
N THR A 167 8.50 10.54 -1.37
CA THR A 167 8.42 11.96 -1.06
C THR A 167 8.57 12.78 -2.35
N GLY A 168 7.52 12.83 -3.17
CA GLY A 168 7.33 13.71 -4.33
C GLY A 168 8.36 13.67 -5.47
N ALA A 169 7.99 13.14 -6.64
CA ALA A 169 8.47 13.64 -7.93
C ALA A 169 7.55 13.24 -9.10
N ALA A 170 6.86 14.23 -9.68
CA ALA A 170 6.37 14.11 -11.04
C ALA A 170 7.56 13.99 -12.01
N ALA A 171 7.68 12.87 -12.74
CA ALA A 171 8.25 12.72 -14.10
C ALA A 171 8.86 11.32 -14.34
N ASP A 172 8.09 10.35 -14.87
CA ASP A 172 8.55 9.39 -15.89
C ASP A 172 7.35 8.58 -16.46
N SER A 173 7.57 7.82 -17.52
CA SER A 173 6.76 7.65 -18.73
C SER A 173 5.76 6.47 -18.76
N GLY A 174 4.96 6.30 -17.71
CA GLY A 174 3.56 5.85 -17.80
C GLY A 174 3.18 4.44 -18.32
N ASP A 175 4.11 3.58 -18.72
CA ASP A 175 3.96 2.14 -19.04
C ASP A 175 5.36 1.49 -19.23
N PRO A 176 6.17 1.36 -18.15
CA PRO A 176 7.53 0.85 -18.24
C PRO A 176 7.65 -0.63 -18.65
N ASP A 177 6.63 -1.48 -18.47
CA ASP A 177 6.67 -2.89 -18.90
C ASP A 177 6.12 -3.15 -20.33
N GLY A 178 5.37 -2.21 -20.88
CA GLY A 178 4.91 -2.23 -22.28
C GLY A 178 3.91 -3.34 -22.57
N ASP A 179 3.14 -3.77 -21.56
CA ASP A 179 2.13 -4.81 -21.69
C ASP A 179 0.77 -4.29 -22.19
N GLY A 180 0.62 -2.96 -22.31
CA GLY A 180 -0.61 -2.31 -22.76
C GLY A 180 -1.67 -2.17 -21.66
N SER A 181 -1.32 -2.47 -20.41
CA SER A 181 -2.09 -2.25 -19.21
C SER A 181 -1.29 -1.37 -18.24
N VAL A 182 -1.76 -0.16 -17.99
CA VAL A 182 -1.12 0.71 -16.99
C VAL A 182 -1.76 0.41 -15.66
N ASN A 183 -1.12 -0.50 -14.92
CA ASN A 183 -1.45 -0.75 -13.53
C ASN A 183 -0.62 0.18 -12.65
N LEU A 184 -1.23 0.78 -11.63
CA LEU A 184 -0.57 1.79 -10.79
C LEU A 184 0.60 1.24 -9.95
N ASP A 185 0.83 -0.08 -10.00
CA ASP A 185 2.03 -0.75 -9.51
C ASP A 185 3.32 -0.27 -10.23
N GLU A 186 3.19 0.36 -11.40
CA GLU A 186 4.30 0.94 -12.17
C GLU A 186 4.55 2.44 -11.87
N PHE A 187 3.64 3.10 -11.16
CA PHE A 187 3.83 4.50 -10.75
C PHE A 187 4.78 4.55 -9.56
N THR A 188 6.07 4.68 -9.85
CA THR A 188 7.00 5.25 -8.87
C THR A 188 6.58 6.71 -8.67
N ALA A 189 5.85 6.93 -7.59
CA ALA A 189 6.10 8.07 -6.73
C ALA A 189 5.71 9.50 -7.25
N GLY A 190 4.42 9.85 -7.34
CA GLY A 190 4.02 11.28 -7.31
C GLY A 190 2.51 11.55 -7.41
N THR A 191 1.91 12.07 -6.33
CA THR A 191 0.56 12.70 -6.24
C THR A 191 -0.49 12.25 -7.27
N LEU A 192 -1.49 11.45 -6.85
CA LEU A 192 -2.84 11.68 -7.38
C LEU A 192 -3.16 13.16 -7.17
N PRO A 193 -3.73 13.90 -8.13
CA PRO A 193 -4.04 15.32 -7.96
C PRO A 193 -4.85 15.52 -6.68
N THR A 194 -4.18 16.01 -5.65
CA THR A 194 -4.80 16.69 -4.53
C THR A 194 -5.03 18.11 -5.02
N ASP A 195 -6.26 18.31 -5.49
CA ASP A 195 -6.93 19.58 -5.71
C ASP A 195 -6.70 20.31 -7.06
N ALA A 196 -7.85 20.76 -7.58
CA ALA A 196 -8.13 21.69 -8.69
C ALA A 196 -8.03 21.24 -10.17
N ALA A 197 -7.25 20.22 -10.56
CA ALA A 197 -7.05 19.95 -12.00
C ALA A 197 -7.55 18.60 -12.56
N ASP A 198 -8.01 17.64 -11.75
CA ASP A 198 -8.75 16.42 -12.16
C ASP A 198 -8.31 15.72 -13.47
N VAL A 199 -7.00 15.60 -13.75
CA VAL A 199 -6.50 14.91 -14.95
C VAL A 199 -5.37 13.93 -14.58
N LEU A 200 -5.62 12.63 -14.73
CA LEU A 200 -4.59 11.60 -14.74
C LEU A 200 -4.01 11.47 -16.16
N ARG A 201 -2.69 11.50 -16.31
CA ARG A 201 -2.03 11.32 -17.63
C ARG A 201 -1.32 9.98 -17.65
N ILE A 202 -1.57 9.19 -18.69
CA ILE A 202 -1.07 7.83 -18.86
C ILE A 202 -0.42 7.73 -20.25
N ALA A 203 0.75 7.13 -20.37
CA ALA A 203 1.39 6.91 -21.66
C ALA A 203 1.57 5.40 -21.84
N SER A 204 0.75 4.75 -22.67
CA SER A 204 0.88 3.30 -22.89
C SER A 204 1.50 2.98 -24.24
N ALA A 205 2.31 1.93 -24.29
CA ALA A 205 2.82 1.36 -25.52
C ALA A 205 2.04 0.08 -25.81
N ALA A 206 0.78 0.23 -26.25
CA ALA A 206 -0.04 -0.92 -26.61
C ALA A 206 0.65 -1.78 -27.70
N ARG A 207 0.94 -3.04 -27.37
CA ARG A 207 1.27 -4.04 -28.40
C ARG A 207 0.01 -4.40 -29.17
N SER A 208 0.18 -4.62 -30.47
CA SER A 208 -0.89 -4.67 -31.48
C SER A 208 -2.14 -5.44 -31.05
N GLY A 209 -3.29 -4.73 -30.97
CA GLY A 209 -4.62 -5.33 -30.99
C GLY A 209 -5.23 -5.70 -29.63
N ALA A 210 -4.61 -5.35 -28.49
CA ALA A 210 -5.23 -5.50 -27.18
C ALA A 210 -6.00 -4.22 -26.77
N ALA A 211 -7.12 -4.37 -26.07
CA ALA A 211 -7.84 -3.22 -25.51
C ALA A 211 -6.98 -2.55 -24.42
N PHE A 212 -7.00 -1.21 -24.36
CA PHE A 212 -6.39 -0.47 -23.25
C PHE A 212 -7.45 -0.23 -22.17
N THR A 213 -7.18 -0.64 -20.94
CA THR A 213 -8.10 -0.46 -19.81
C THR A 213 -7.43 0.29 -18.68
N VAL A 214 -8.14 1.27 -18.12
CA VAL A 214 -7.75 1.96 -16.89
C VAL A 214 -8.88 1.83 -15.87
N THR A 215 -8.53 1.44 -14.65
CA THR A 215 -9.47 1.41 -13.51
C THR A 215 -9.06 2.47 -12.50
N LEU A 216 -10.02 3.27 -12.07
CA LEU A 216 -9.85 4.41 -11.18
C LEU A 216 -10.78 4.31 -9.97
N PRO A 217 -10.49 5.03 -8.87
CA PRO A 217 -11.44 5.13 -7.77
C PRO A 217 -12.59 6.03 -8.20
N GLY A 218 -13.75 5.44 -8.48
CA GLY A 218 -14.98 6.18 -8.75
C GLY A 218 -15.48 6.88 -7.50
N ARG A 219 -15.85 8.14 -7.65
CA ARG A 219 -16.39 9.02 -6.60
C ARG A 219 -17.80 9.44 -6.97
N THR A 220 -18.68 9.41 -5.99
CA THR A 220 -20.08 9.76 -6.14
C THR A 220 -20.22 11.17 -6.72
N GLY A 221 -20.99 11.30 -7.80
CA GLY A 221 -21.19 12.58 -8.49
C GLY A 221 -20.08 12.96 -9.48
N ARG A 222 -18.98 12.20 -9.57
CA ARG A 222 -17.90 12.45 -10.55
C ARG A 222 -18.08 11.62 -11.81
N SER A 223 -17.96 12.28 -12.96
CA SER A 223 -17.93 11.68 -14.29
C SER A 223 -16.49 11.47 -14.74
N TYR A 224 -16.26 10.43 -15.53
CA TYR A 224 -14.93 9.99 -15.93
C TYR A 224 -14.86 9.87 -17.44
N GLN A 225 -13.80 10.41 -18.03
CA GLN A 225 -13.61 10.41 -19.47
C GLN A 225 -12.21 9.92 -19.82
N LEU A 226 -12.11 8.82 -20.55
CA LEU A 226 -10.87 8.37 -21.15
C LEU A 226 -10.67 9.10 -22.47
N LEU A 227 -9.51 9.72 -22.57
CA LEU A 227 -9.07 10.53 -23.66
C LEU A 227 -7.83 9.90 -24.29
N ARG A 228 -7.69 9.97 -25.62
CA ARG A 228 -6.52 9.48 -26.36
C ARG A 228 -5.88 10.61 -27.16
N GLY A 229 -4.57 10.64 -27.23
CA GLY A 229 -3.78 11.68 -27.91
C GLY A 229 -2.64 11.10 -28.73
N SER A 230 -2.17 11.88 -29.71
CA SER A 230 -1.01 11.55 -30.54
C SER A 230 0.32 11.73 -29.81
N ASP A 231 0.37 12.61 -28.81
CA ASP A 231 1.52 12.87 -27.95
C ASP A 231 1.08 13.42 -26.58
N PRO A 232 1.93 13.37 -25.54
CA PRO A 232 1.58 13.83 -24.19
C PRO A 232 1.30 15.33 -24.07
N ALA A 233 1.82 16.13 -24.99
CA ALA A 233 1.69 17.59 -25.04
C ALA A 233 0.61 18.06 -26.02
N ALA A 234 -0.12 17.13 -26.65
CA ALA A 234 -1.10 17.42 -27.68
C ALA A 234 -2.14 18.44 -27.19
N ALA A 235 -2.40 19.43 -28.04
CA ALA A 235 -3.36 20.51 -27.77
C ALA A 235 -4.82 20.01 -27.74
N SER A 236 -5.09 18.86 -28.37
CA SER A 236 -6.41 18.24 -28.42
C SER A 236 -6.31 16.74 -28.12
N TRP A 237 -7.37 16.21 -27.51
CA TRP A 237 -7.48 14.81 -27.11
C TRP A 237 -8.82 14.26 -27.58
N GLU A 238 -8.80 13.06 -28.15
CA GLU A 238 -9.98 12.33 -28.59
C GLU A 238 -10.68 11.68 -27.40
N SER A 239 -11.98 11.92 -27.23
CA SER A 239 -12.79 11.22 -26.23
C SER A 239 -13.11 9.80 -26.68
N ILE A 240 -12.62 8.82 -25.94
CA ILE A 240 -12.83 7.39 -26.22
C ILE A 240 -14.05 6.84 -25.47
N VAL A 241 -14.09 7.05 -24.16
CA VAL A 241 -15.22 6.62 -23.33
C VAL A 241 -15.53 7.69 -22.30
N THR A 242 -16.83 7.93 -22.09
CA THR A 242 -17.34 8.77 -21.02
C THR A 242 -18.28 7.93 -20.17
N GLN A 243 -18.00 7.85 -18.87
CA GLN A 243 -18.94 7.37 -17.88
C GLN A 243 -19.50 8.56 -17.11
N GLY A 244 -20.83 8.63 -17.03
CA GLY A 244 -21.55 9.66 -16.28
C GLY A 244 -21.26 9.61 -14.78
N PRO A 245 -21.87 10.51 -13.99
CA PRO A 245 -21.50 10.66 -12.59
C PRO A 245 -21.67 9.33 -11.87
N ALA A 246 -20.60 8.84 -11.25
CA ALA A 246 -20.66 7.60 -10.51
C ALA A 246 -21.72 7.74 -9.42
N VAL A 247 -22.56 6.72 -9.30
CA VAL A 247 -23.69 6.73 -8.36
C VAL A 247 -23.27 6.32 -6.94
N ALA A 248 -22.02 5.86 -6.77
CA ALA A 248 -21.44 5.45 -5.51
C ALA A 248 -19.90 5.49 -5.56
N GLU A 249 -19.26 5.49 -4.39
CA GLU A 249 -17.81 5.29 -4.21
C GLU A 249 -17.43 3.85 -4.60
N SER A 250 -17.13 3.62 -5.87
CA SER A 250 -16.85 2.28 -6.42
C SER A 250 -15.86 2.39 -7.58
N PRO A 251 -15.03 1.36 -7.85
CA PRO A 251 -14.09 1.41 -8.96
C PRO A 251 -14.79 1.68 -10.31
N VAL A 252 -14.21 2.60 -11.09
CA VAL A 252 -14.66 2.98 -12.43
C VAL A 252 -13.65 2.46 -13.44
N THR A 253 -14.11 1.60 -14.34
CA THR A 253 -13.28 1.02 -15.40
C THR A 253 -13.62 1.68 -16.74
N LEU A 254 -12.60 2.22 -17.40
CA LEU A 254 -12.68 2.84 -18.71
C LEU A 254 -11.82 2.01 -19.67
N THR A 255 -12.38 1.63 -20.82
CA THR A 255 -11.71 0.79 -21.80
C THR A 255 -11.75 1.45 -23.17
N ASP A 256 -10.59 1.53 -23.83
CA ASP A 256 -10.44 1.72 -25.27
C ASP A 256 -10.35 0.34 -25.95
N PRO A 257 -11.46 -0.18 -26.51
CA PRO A 257 -11.48 -1.50 -27.12
C PRO A 257 -10.75 -1.55 -28.47
N GLN A 258 -10.34 -0.40 -29.01
CA GLN A 258 -9.66 -0.26 -30.30
C GLN A 258 -8.36 0.54 -30.13
N ALA A 259 -7.60 0.18 -29.09
CA ALA A 259 -6.31 0.81 -28.84
C ALA A 259 -5.38 0.60 -30.05
N PRO A 260 -4.66 1.64 -30.52
CA PRO A 260 -3.82 1.54 -31.71
C PRO A 260 -2.70 0.52 -31.53
N ALA A 261 -2.31 -0.14 -32.62
CA ALA A 261 -1.08 -0.93 -32.65
C ALA A 261 0.14 0.01 -32.63
N GLY A 262 0.71 0.28 -31.46
CA GLY A 262 1.84 1.19 -31.27
C GLY A 262 1.69 2.08 -30.04
N ARG A 263 2.58 3.07 -29.92
CA ARG A 263 2.55 4.02 -28.79
C ARG A 263 1.32 4.92 -28.89
N ALA A 264 0.50 4.91 -27.85
CA ALA A 264 -0.69 5.75 -27.73
C ALA A 264 -0.66 6.48 -26.38
N PHE A 265 -1.13 7.72 -26.36
CA PHE A 265 -1.16 8.49 -25.12
C PHE A 265 -2.58 8.57 -24.63
N TYR A 266 -2.78 8.38 -23.34
CA TYR A 266 -4.08 8.41 -22.70
C TYR A 266 -4.14 9.49 -21.62
N ARG A 267 -5.32 10.05 -21.41
CA ARG A 267 -5.63 10.92 -20.28
C ARG A 267 -6.96 10.46 -19.70
N VAL A 268 -7.13 10.57 -18.40
CA VAL A 268 -8.44 10.48 -17.78
C VAL A 268 -8.80 11.83 -17.21
N ALA A 269 -9.85 12.43 -17.76
CA ALA A 269 -10.45 13.63 -17.19
C ALA A 269 -11.55 13.21 -16.21
N VAL A 270 -11.53 13.80 -15.03
CA VAL A 270 -12.60 13.66 -14.03
C VAL A 270 -13.33 15.00 -13.95
N SER A 271 -14.66 14.97 -13.87
CA SER A 271 -15.48 16.18 -13.83
C SER A 271 -16.68 16.00 -12.92
N GLY A 272 -17.20 17.08 -12.34
CA GLY A 272 -18.30 17.04 -11.37
C GLY A 272 -18.03 17.89 -10.14
N PRO A 273 -19.01 18.03 -9.23
CA PRO A 273 -18.92 18.87 -8.03
C PRO A 273 -17.80 18.43 -7.07
#